data_AF-D5A9R6-F1
#
_entry.id   AF-D5A9R6-F1
#
_cell.length_a   1.000
_cell.length_b   1.000
_cell.length_c   1.000
_cell.angle_alpha   90.00
_cell.angle_beta   90.00
_cell.angle_gamma   90.00
#
_symmetry.space_group_name_H-M   'P 1'
#
loop_
_entity.id
_entity.type
_entity.pdbx_description
1 polymer ?
#
loop_
_entity_poly.entity_id
_entity_poly.type
_entity_poly.pdbx_seq_one_letter_code
_entity_poly.pdbx_strand_id
1 'polypeptide(L)'
;MDDKDETWVLCKRQGRKSDALLSCPVCFTTLCIDCQRHEIYVTQYRAMFVINCKVVENQRLRRPEKGTRQKKDCKKPREQYDRNYNSLPEAVNEKLRDEVFKPVCCSVCETEVAVLDENEIYHFFNVMPSHA
;
A
#
# COMPACT_ATOMS: atom_id res chain seq x y z
N MET A 1 -2.06 24.97 29.06
CA MET A 1 -0.73 24.87 28.42
C MET A 1 -0.86 23.80 27.35
N ASP A 2 -1.59 24.09 26.26
CA ASP A 2 -1.74 23.10 25.16
C ASP A 2 -2.12 23.77 23.83
N ASP A 3 -3.08 24.70 23.82
CA ASP A 3 -3.61 25.25 22.56
C ASP A 3 -2.63 26.09 21.72
N LYS A 4 -1.67 26.76 22.39
CA LYS A 4 -0.69 27.66 21.73
C LYS A 4 0.43 26.89 21.05
N ASP A 5 0.77 25.70 21.55
CA ASP A 5 1.81 24.88 20.95
C ASP A 5 1.26 24.11 19.74
N GLU A 6 0.02 23.60 19.82
CA GLU A 6 -0.66 22.99 18.67
C GLU A 6 -0.79 23.95 17.48
N THR A 7 -1.20 25.20 17.73
CA THR A 7 -1.34 26.22 16.68
C THR A 7 0.01 26.64 16.07
N TRP A 8 1.09 26.61 16.86
CA TRP A 8 2.44 26.89 16.34
C TRP A 8 2.96 25.75 15.44
N VAL A 9 2.71 24.50 15.81
CA VAL A 9 3.07 23.31 15.01
C VAL A 9 2.28 23.26 13.70
N LEU A 10 0.97 23.57 13.73
CA LEU A 10 0.10 23.67 12.54
C LEU A 10 0.56 24.76 11.56
N CYS A 11 0.95 25.93 12.07
CA CYS A 11 1.43 27.04 11.26
C CYS A 11 2.75 26.70 10.56
N LYS A 12 3.66 26.00 11.25
CA LYS A 12 4.96 25.57 10.69
C LYS A 12 4.82 24.49 9.61
N ARG A 13 3.73 23.71 9.64
CA ARG A 13 3.36 22.73 8.60
C ARG A 13 2.63 23.35 7.40
N GLN A 14 2.50 24.68 7.32
CA GLN A 14 1.80 25.39 6.23
C GLN A 14 0.36 24.87 5.99
N GLY A 15 -0.30 24.34 7.04
CA GLY A 15 -1.66 23.83 6.96
C GLY A 15 -1.86 22.46 6.31
N ARG A 16 -0.78 21.72 5.96
CA ARG A 16 -0.93 20.32 5.49
C ARG A 16 -1.11 19.38 6.69
N LYS A 17 -2.27 18.74 6.76
CA LYS A 17 -2.59 17.70 7.74
C LYS A 17 -2.11 16.36 7.19
N SER A 18 -0.94 15.92 7.62
CA SER A 18 -0.50 14.54 7.42
C SER A 18 -1.04 13.70 8.57
N ASP A 19 -1.68 12.57 8.28
CA ASP A 19 -2.39 11.78 9.29
C ASP A 19 -1.44 10.94 10.16
N ALA A 20 -0.28 10.55 9.63
CA ALA A 20 0.71 9.72 10.33
C ALA A 20 2.11 9.82 9.72
N LEU A 21 3.12 9.43 10.49
CA LEU A 21 4.44 9.05 9.97
C LEU A 21 4.47 7.54 9.73
N LEU A 22 4.85 7.10 8.53
CA LEU A 22 4.89 5.68 8.19
C LEU A 22 6.32 5.14 8.28
N SER A 23 6.49 4.06 9.05
CA SER A 23 7.77 3.37 9.21
C SER A 23 7.68 1.92 8.73
N CYS A 24 8.82 1.40 8.25
CA CYS A 24 8.93 0.00 7.86
C CYS A 24 8.75 -0.93 9.08
N PRO A 25 7.96 -2.01 8.98
CA PRO A 25 7.72 -2.91 10.11
C PRO A 25 8.95 -3.72 10.54
N VAL A 26 9.93 -3.93 9.65
CA VAL A 26 11.11 -4.78 9.93
C VAL A 26 12.29 -3.95 10.43
N CYS A 27 12.60 -2.83 9.77
CA CYS A 27 13.78 -2.03 10.08
C CYS A 27 13.47 -0.66 10.69
N PHE A 28 12.19 -0.33 10.91
CA PHE A 28 11.73 0.97 11.45
C PHE A 28 12.21 2.20 10.68
N THR A 29 12.74 2.02 9.46
CA THR A 29 13.13 3.12 8.61
C THR A 29 11.90 3.91 8.21
N THR A 30 11.95 5.24 8.30
CA THR A 30 10.87 6.11 7.87
C THR A 30 10.69 6.00 6.36
N LEU A 31 9.46 5.68 5.93
CA LEU A 31 9.07 5.47 4.54
C LEU A 31 8.26 6.65 3.98
N CYS A 32 7.46 7.31 4.83
CA CYS A 32 6.65 8.45 4.42
C CYS A 32 6.38 9.38 5.60
N ILE A 33 6.44 10.69 5.33
CA ILE A 33 6.17 11.76 6.30
C ILE A 33 4.82 12.43 6.01
N ASP A 34 4.38 12.42 4.75
CA ASP A 34 3.13 13.04 4.32
C ASP A 34 2.20 12.00 3.68
N CYS A 35 1.31 11.45 4.51
CA CYS A 35 0.32 10.48 4.08
C CYS A 35 -1.09 10.85 4.56
N GLN A 36 -2.06 10.43 3.77
CA GLN A 36 -3.48 10.53 4.07
C GLN A 36 -4.04 9.15 4.37
N ARG A 37 -4.84 9.01 5.42
CA ARG A 37 -5.49 7.76 5.77
C ARG A 37 -6.59 7.44 4.77
N HIS A 38 -6.67 6.19 4.32
CA HIS A 38 -7.71 5.76 3.39
C HIS A 38 -9.10 5.83 4.03
N GLU A 39 -10.10 6.37 3.33
CA GLU A 39 -11.45 6.59 3.87
C GLU A 39 -12.15 5.28 4.28
N ILE A 40 -11.99 4.24 3.48
CA ILE A 40 -12.64 2.92 3.69
C ILE A 40 -11.82 2.02 4.63
N TYR A 41 -10.49 2.10 4.61
CA TYR A 41 -9.60 1.17 5.30
C TYR A 41 -8.64 1.95 6.19
N VAL A 42 -8.96 2.02 7.48
CA VAL A 42 -8.20 2.81 8.47
C VAL A 42 -6.73 2.37 8.59
N THR A 43 -6.43 1.10 8.26
CA THR A 43 -5.09 0.52 8.30
C THR A 43 -4.26 0.81 7.04
N GLN A 44 -4.84 1.48 6.05
CA GLN A 44 -4.17 1.81 4.79
C GLN A 44 -3.95 3.31 4.67
N TYR A 45 -2.84 3.66 4.06
CA TYR A 45 -2.43 5.05 3.89
C TYR A 45 -2.04 5.31 2.43
N ARG A 46 -2.41 6.49 1.93
CA ARG A 46 -2.11 6.97 0.59
C ARG A 46 -1.08 8.07 0.68
N ALA A 47 -0.06 8.03 -0.16
CA ALA A 47 0.95 9.07 -0.23
C ALA A 47 1.31 9.37 -1.68
N MET A 48 1.69 10.62 -1.93
CA MET A 48 2.25 11.04 -3.21
C MET A 48 3.78 10.88 -3.24
N PHE A 49 4.43 11.10 -2.08
CA PHE A 49 5.88 11.08 -1.97
C PHE A 49 6.33 10.10 -0.91
N VAL A 50 7.39 9.36 -1.24
CA VAL A 50 7.98 8.34 -0.38
C VAL A 50 9.49 8.51 -0.32
N ILE A 51 10.07 8.08 0.80
CA ILE A 51 11.51 8.05 1.03
C ILE A 51 11.92 6.63 1.37
N ASN A 52 13.14 6.25 1.01
CA ASN A 52 13.67 4.92 1.34
C ASN A 52 12.83 3.75 0.77
N CYS A 53 12.14 3.95 -0.34
CA CYS A 53 11.33 2.94 -1.05
C CYS A 53 11.91 2.63 -2.44
N LYS A 54 11.74 1.40 -2.93
CA LYS A 54 12.11 0.91 -4.26
C LYS A 54 10.86 0.33 -4.94
N VAL A 55 10.53 0.83 -6.13
CA VAL A 55 9.41 0.31 -6.94
C VAL A 55 9.90 -0.85 -7.80
N VAL A 56 9.22 -1.99 -7.72
CA VAL A 56 9.50 -3.16 -8.55
C VAL A 56 8.62 -3.10 -9.79
N GLU A 57 9.14 -2.52 -10.87
CA GLU A 57 8.37 -2.31 -12.12
C GLU A 57 8.05 -3.61 -12.87
N ASN A 58 8.80 -4.67 -12.59
CA ASN A 58 8.69 -5.95 -13.29
C ASN A 58 7.49 -6.80 -12.83
N GLN A 59 6.79 -6.37 -11.78
CA GLN A 59 5.67 -7.11 -11.21
C GLN A 59 4.41 -6.24 -11.27
N ARG A 60 3.37 -6.76 -11.91
CA ARG A 60 2.07 -6.12 -12.06
C ARG A 60 1.04 -6.96 -11.31
N LEU A 61 0.50 -6.42 -10.24
CA LEU A 61 -0.55 -7.04 -9.44
C LEU A 61 -1.91 -6.56 -9.94
N ARG A 62 -2.84 -7.49 -10.09
CA ARG A 62 -4.25 -7.21 -10.36
C ARG A 62 -5.05 -7.52 -9.10
N ARG A 63 -6.00 -6.65 -8.76
CA ARG A 63 -6.91 -6.88 -7.62
C ARG A 63 -7.65 -8.22 -7.82
N PRO A 64 -7.69 -9.11 -6.80
CA PRO A 64 -8.45 -10.35 -6.91
C PRO A 64 -9.94 -10.01 -7.10
N GLU A 65 -10.57 -10.61 -8.11
CA GLU A 65 -12.00 -10.47 -8.33
C GLU A 65 -12.75 -11.02 -7.11
N LYS A 66 -13.78 -10.29 -6.64
CA LYS A 66 -14.67 -10.77 -5.59
C LYS A 66 -15.52 -11.91 -6.17
N GLY A 67 -14.96 -13.11 -6.21
CA GLY A 67 -15.65 -14.32 -6.63
C GLY A 67 -16.84 -14.59 -5.72
N THR A 68 -18.03 -14.63 -6.29
CA THR A 68 -19.21 -15.22 -5.65
C THR A 68 -18.89 -16.68 -5.32
N ARG A 69 -18.97 -17.01 -4.02
CA ARG A 69 -18.73 -18.36 -3.50
C ARG A 69 -19.66 -19.37 -4.16
N GLN A 70 -19.15 -20.17 -5.10
CA GLN A 70 -19.73 -21.49 -5.38
C GLN A 70 -18.89 -22.56 -4.68
N LYS A 71 -19.50 -23.18 -3.67
CA LYS A 71 -18.98 -24.36 -2.97
C LYS A 71 -18.74 -25.48 -3.98
N LYS A 72 -17.51 -26.00 -4.07
CA LYS A 72 -17.26 -27.39 -4.47
C LYS A 72 -16.15 -27.99 -3.61
N ASP A 73 -16.43 -29.21 -3.20
CA ASP A 73 -15.82 -30.02 -2.16
C ASP A 73 -14.37 -30.48 -2.42
N CYS A 74 -13.62 -30.57 -1.31
CA CYS A 74 -12.62 -31.57 -0.91
C CYS A 74 -11.56 -32.11 -1.91
N LYS A 75 -10.26 -31.86 -1.63
CA LYS A 75 -9.26 -32.82 -1.02
C LYS A 75 -7.83 -32.22 -1.04
N LYS A 76 -7.08 -32.39 0.07
CA LYS A 76 -5.64 -32.03 0.32
C LYS A 76 -4.66 -32.92 -0.51
N PRO A 77 -3.33 -32.64 -0.68
CA PRO A 77 -2.39 -32.06 0.31
C PRO A 77 -1.25 -31.11 -0.16
N ARG A 78 -0.65 -30.46 0.86
CA ARG A 78 0.70 -29.85 1.05
C ARG A 78 1.60 -29.39 -0.11
N GLU A 79 2.15 -28.19 0.12
CA GLU A 79 3.51 -27.71 -0.18
C GLU A 79 3.90 -27.59 -1.66
N GLN A 80 3.98 -26.35 -2.16
CA GLN A 80 5.24 -25.72 -2.57
C GLN A 80 4.95 -24.31 -3.12
N TYR A 81 5.55 -23.32 -2.49
CA TYR A 81 5.49 -21.91 -2.84
C TYR A 81 6.27 -21.70 -4.14
N ASP A 82 5.58 -21.76 -5.28
CA ASP A 82 6.18 -21.48 -6.58
C ASP A 82 5.44 -20.34 -7.32
N ARG A 83 6.13 -19.22 -7.24
CA ARG A 83 6.16 -18.05 -8.10
C ARG A 83 6.18 -18.43 -9.59
N ASN A 84 5.03 -18.60 -10.24
CA ASN A 84 4.86 -18.38 -11.68
C ASN A 84 3.40 -18.55 -12.09
N TYR A 85 2.72 -17.51 -12.60
CA TYR A 85 1.50 -17.75 -13.37
C TYR A 85 1.19 -16.62 -14.36
N ASN A 86 1.95 -16.61 -15.45
CA ASN A 86 1.38 -16.22 -16.74
C ASN A 86 0.46 -17.36 -17.21
N SER A 87 -0.87 -17.17 -17.13
CA SER A 87 -1.86 -17.82 -17.99
C SER A 87 -3.23 -17.15 -17.84
N LEU A 88 -3.55 -16.29 -18.83
CA LEU A 88 -4.82 -16.02 -19.54
C LEU A 88 -6.19 -16.45 -18.93
N PRO A 89 -7.33 -15.78 -19.26
CA PRO A 89 -7.66 -15.29 -20.61
C PRO A 89 -8.18 -13.85 -20.73
N GLU A 90 -8.01 -13.34 -21.96
CA GLU A 90 -8.55 -12.11 -22.52
C GLU A 90 -10.08 -12.18 -22.69
N ALA A 91 -10.69 -10.99 -22.67
CA ALA A 91 -12.08 -10.69 -23.05
C ALA A 91 -13.17 -11.11 -22.05
N VAL A 92 -13.56 -10.17 -21.16
CA VAL A 92 -14.86 -9.46 -21.15
C VAL A 92 -15.16 -8.86 -19.77
N ASN A 93 -14.86 -7.57 -19.56
CA ASN A 93 -15.69 -6.67 -18.71
C ASN A 93 -15.17 -5.22 -18.71
N GLU A 94 -15.83 -4.35 -19.47
CA GLU A 94 -15.54 -2.92 -19.67
C GLU A 94 -15.80 -2.01 -18.44
N LYS A 95 -15.81 -2.56 -17.22
CA LYS A 95 -15.97 -1.79 -15.97
C LYS A 95 -14.95 -2.10 -14.87
N LEU A 96 -14.05 -3.05 -15.11
CA LEU A 96 -12.88 -3.28 -14.28
C LEU A 96 -11.72 -2.66 -15.04
N ARG A 97 -11.49 -1.35 -14.86
CA ARG A 97 -10.20 -0.78 -15.26
C ARG A 97 -9.15 -1.67 -14.61
N ASP A 98 -8.31 -2.27 -15.44
CA ASP A 98 -7.18 -3.08 -15.04
C ASP A 98 -6.26 -2.18 -14.19
N GLU A 99 -6.59 -1.96 -12.92
CA GLU A 99 -5.74 -1.21 -12.01
C GLU A 99 -4.49 -2.06 -11.82
N VAL A 100 -3.46 -1.71 -12.59
CA VAL A 100 -2.16 -2.34 -12.53
C VAL A 100 -1.40 -1.72 -11.37
N PHE A 101 -1.18 -2.53 -10.34
CA PHE A 101 -0.43 -2.12 -9.15
C PHE A 101 1.02 -2.61 -9.27
N LYS A 102 2.00 -1.73 -9.05
CA LYS A 102 3.43 -2.10 -8.97
C LYS A 102 3.85 -2.23 -7.50
N PRO A 103 4.42 -3.35 -7.04
CA PRO A 103 4.83 -3.49 -5.64
C PRO A 103 5.99 -2.55 -5.31
N VAL A 104 6.00 -2.09 -4.06
CA VAL A 104 6.96 -1.15 -3.51
C VAL A 104 7.56 -1.73 -2.24
N CYS A 105 8.88 -1.85 -2.24
CA CYS A 105 9.64 -2.44 -1.15
C CYS A 105 10.48 -1.38 -0.43
N CYS A 106 10.80 -1.64 0.83
CA CYS A 106 11.78 -0.83 1.55
C CYS A 106 13.16 -0.99 0.91
N SER A 107 13.87 0.13 0.74
CA SER A 107 15.22 0.14 0.17
C SER A 107 16.28 -0.50 1.07
N VAL A 108 16.03 -0.55 2.39
CA VAL A 108 16.96 -1.00 3.44
C VAL A 108 16.85 -2.50 3.69
N CYS A 109 15.62 -3.02 3.87
CA CYS A 109 15.37 -4.42 4.25
C CYS A 109 14.54 -5.21 3.23
N GLU A 110 14.28 -4.63 2.05
CA GLU A 110 13.60 -5.26 0.90
C GLU A 110 12.18 -5.78 1.18
N THR A 111 11.62 -5.46 2.33
CA THR A 111 10.26 -5.85 2.73
C THR A 111 9.23 -5.11 1.87
N GLU A 112 8.24 -5.83 1.36
CA GLU A 112 7.09 -5.26 0.66
C GLU A 112 6.20 -4.47 1.64
N VAL A 113 6.03 -3.18 1.35
CA VAL A 113 5.38 -2.20 2.25
C VAL A 113 4.18 -1.51 1.61
N ALA A 114 4.18 -1.39 0.28
CA ALA A 114 3.16 -0.69 -0.48
C ALA A 114 3.01 -1.22 -1.90
N VAL A 115 2.01 -0.70 -2.60
CA VAL A 115 1.88 -0.77 -4.05
C VAL A 115 1.74 0.64 -4.64
N LEU A 116 2.10 0.81 -5.91
CA LEU A 116 1.99 2.05 -6.68
C LEU A 116 0.94 1.87 -7.77
N ASP A 117 -0.01 2.79 -7.81
CA ASP A 117 -1.11 2.84 -8.76
C ASP A 117 -0.71 3.54 -10.07
N GLU A 118 -1.59 3.48 -11.08
CA GLU A 118 -1.42 4.19 -12.36
C GLU A 118 -1.36 5.72 -12.22
N ASN A 119 -1.98 6.27 -11.17
CA ASN A 119 -1.94 7.70 -10.86
C ASN A 119 -0.67 8.12 -10.09
N GLU A 120 0.34 7.24 -10.01
CA GLU A 120 1.57 7.46 -9.24
C GLU A 120 1.33 7.71 -7.74
N ILE A 121 0.25 7.13 -7.20
CA ILE A 121 -0.08 7.20 -5.77
C ILE A 121 0.36 5.92 -5.09
N TYR A 122 1.07 6.05 -3.97
CA TYR A 122 1.52 4.94 -3.15
C TYR A 122 0.43 4.54 -2.16
N HIS A 123 0.07 3.26 -2.15
CA HIS A 123 -0.88 2.65 -1.23
C HIS A 123 -0.13 1.74 -0.26
N PHE A 124 0.04 2.21 0.98
CA PHE A 124 0.66 1.48 2.07
C PHE A 124 -0.35 0.62 2.83
N PHE A 125 0.00 -0.63 3.09
CA PHE A 125 -0.83 -1.59 3.85
C PHE A 125 -0.04 -2.39 4.88
N ASN A 126 1.30 -2.41 4.80
CA ASN A 126 2.18 -3.12 5.73
C ASN A 126 3.21 -2.16 6.34
N VAL A 127 2.72 -1.20 7.12
CA VAL A 127 3.51 -0.12 7.72
C VAL A 127 3.15 0.09 9.18
N MET A 128 4.09 0.67 9.94
CA MET A 128 3.88 1.11 11.31
C MET A 128 3.59 2.61 11.32
N PRO A 129 2.32 3.03 11.50
CA PRO A 129 1.97 4.44 11.63
C PRO A 129 2.32 4.95 13.03
N SER A 130 2.94 6.12 13.10
CA SER A 130 3.15 6.89 14.34
C SER A 130 2.36 8.19 14.27
N HIS A 131 1.68 8.56 15.36
CA HIS A 131 0.93 9.82 15.42
C HIS A 131 1.92 11.00 15.43
N ALA A 132 1.68 11.97 14.56
CA ALA A 132 2.47 13.19 14.43
C ALA A 132 1.82 14.38 15.13
#